data_AF-A0A1I8ECN8-F1
#
_entry.id   AF-A0A1I8ECN8-F1
#
_cell.length_a   1.000
_cell.length_b   1.000
_cell.length_c   1.000
_cell.angle_alpha   90.00
_cell.angle_beta   90.00
_cell.angle_gamma   90.00
#
_symmetry.space_group_name_H-M   'P 1'
#
loop_
_entity.id
_entity.type
_entity.pdbx_description
1 polymer ?
#
loop_
_entity_poly.entity_id
_entity_poly.type
_entity_poly.pdbx_seq_one_letter_code
_entity_poly.pdbx_strand_id
1 'polypeptide(L)'
;MDTGRCTSNNKLLEYESQREVMYLFDDTVGSHISLPDGIVQSVFRYLSVHELKHVSLTCHALNNAICKYVLTDASRFECEVAEHEGVSHRTRSNSYAWGNLLKMCTIFWPARRRRNFMRHFYLKNKSVDNHTIWGQCFSGFYQNWDRQACSEFLDSVIRFTDLTRLLTVVMSDKVGKHYQLEMEVRQRFHGFFIDQLAESESEQGFWLSVLLRTQKSVAEQGRLFMLLFGPVKYIHGEGRIDWYMLSETIFTRNQCIQIIKPLSSNLCCLVKTTELKSEFSWSDSEIFTLMEEITSAPQVWVFHNFASLLLLRPELIRIALYYRIIYGHCKEAAHMLHAMKTLIDCNFWTN
;
A
#
# COMPACT_ATOMS: atom_id res chain seq x y z
N MET A 1 10.57 36.37 22.35
CA MET A 1 11.45 35.42 23.06
C MET A 1 10.70 34.10 23.13
N ASP A 2 11.08 33.16 22.26
CA ASP A 2 10.99 31.68 22.43
C ASP A 2 11.05 31.01 21.05
N THR A 3 12.27 30.82 20.55
CA THR A 3 12.60 30.06 19.33
C THR A 3 13.50 28.86 19.67
N GLY A 4 13.20 28.17 20.77
CA GLY A 4 14.12 27.21 21.40
C GLY A 4 13.78 25.72 21.31
N ARG A 5 12.64 25.29 20.73
CA ARG A 5 12.18 23.87 20.86
C ARG A 5 12.18 23.00 19.60
N CYS A 6 12.45 23.53 18.40
CA CYS A 6 12.42 22.71 17.18
C CYS A 6 13.74 22.00 16.82
N THR A 7 14.87 22.37 17.43
CA THR A 7 16.20 21.84 17.06
C THR A 7 16.64 20.62 17.88
N SER A 8 16.02 20.32 19.02
CA SER A 8 16.42 19.18 19.87
C SER A 8 15.93 17.84 19.34
N ASN A 9 14.73 17.79 18.74
CA ASN A 9 14.15 16.53 18.26
C ASN A 9 14.87 15.96 17.03
N ASN A 10 15.36 16.82 16.12
CA ASN A 10 16.15 16.38 14.97
C ASN A 10 17.52 15.83 15.38
N LYS A 11 18.17 16.46 16.38
CA LYS A 11 19.47 15.97 16.90
C LYS A 11 19.33 14.64 17.65
N LEU A 12 18.22 14.43 18.35
CA LEU A 12 17.96 13.15 19.04
C LEU A 12 17.71 12.01 18.05
N LEU A 13 16.94 12.27 16.98
CA LEU A 13 16.73 11.32 15.89
C LEU A 13 18.02 11.01 15.11
N GLU A 14 18.88 12.01 14.88
CA GLU A 14 20.20 11.79 14.28
C GLU A 14 21.13 10.99 15.19
N TYR A 15 21.12 11.24 16.49
CA TYR A 15 21.95 10.53 17.46
C TYR A 15 21.50 9.08 17.68
N GLU A 16 20.19 8.83 17.74
CA GLU A 16 19.61 7.48 17.78
C GLU A 16 19.88 6.74 16.47
N SER A 17 19.75 7.41 15.32
CA SER A 17 20.11 6.85 14.02
C SER A 17 21.59 6.51 13.92
N GLN A 18 22.50 7.35 14.43
CA GLN A 18 23.95 7.06 14.43
C GLN A 18 24.30 5.89 15.35
N ARG A 19 23.68 5.79 16.53
CA ARG A 19 23.86 4.63 17.42
C ARG A 19 23.30 3.36 16.81
N GLU A 20 22.11 3.39 16.22
CA GLU A 20 21.52 2.21 15.54
C GLU A 20 22.36 1.76 14.32
N VAL A 21 22.94 2.70 13.57
CA VAL A 21 23.88 2.41 12.47
C VAL A 21 25.16 1.75 12.97
N MET A 22 25.65 2.11 14.15
CA MET A 22 26.84 1.47 14.75
C MET A 22 26.60 0.01 15.12
N TYR A 23 25.36 -0.36 15.51
CA TYR A 23 24.98 -1.76 15.77
C TYR A 23 24.72 -2.58 14.49
N LEU A 24 24.81 -1.97 13.31
CA LEU A 24 24.59 -2.63 12.01
C LEU A 24 25.86 -3.22 11.38
N PHE A 25 27.03 -3.18 12.01
CA PHE A 25 28.27 -3.73 11.45
C PHE A 25 28.99 -4.62 12.46
N ASP A 26 29.49 -5.78 12.01
CA ASP A 26 30.14 -6.80 12.84
C ASP A 26 31.64 -6.87 12.52
N ASP A 27 32.49 -6.86 13.55
CA ASP A 27 33.95 -6.70 13.47
C ASP A 27 34.68 -8.07 13.50
N THR A 28 34.38 -8.96 12.55
CA THR A 28 35.05 -10.28 12.44
C THR A 28 35.82 -10.45 11.12
N VAL A 29 36.87 -11.30 11.17
CA VAL A 29 37.91 -11.49 10.13
C VAL A 29 37.35 -11.52 8.70
N GLY A 30 37.94 -10.71 7.81
CA GLY A 30 37.39 -10.43 6.48
C GLY A 30 36.42 -9.23 6.45
N SER A 31 36.44 -8.40 7.50
CA SER A 31 35.64 -7.19 7.69
C SER A 31 36.21 -5.93 7.04
N HIS A 32 37.50 -5.91 6.68
CA HIS A 32 38.19 -4.68 6.29
C HIS A 32 38.67 -4.72 4.83
N ILE A 33 38.30 -3.68 4.10
CA ILE A 33 38.91 -3.33 2.82
C ILE A 33 40.17 -2.52 3.15
N SER A 34 41.31 -2.87 2.57
CA SER A 34 42.58 -2.16 2.79
C SER A 34 42.62 -0.73 2.19
N LEU A 35 41.55 -0.32 1.51
CA LEU A 35 41.41 0.98 0.88
C LEU A 35 40.72 1.97 1.84
N PRO A 36 41.11 3.26 1.84
CA PRO A 36 40.38 4.30 2.55
C PRO A 36 38.91 4.37 2.13
N ASP A 37 38.01 4.60 3.08
CA ASP A 37 36.56 4.70 2.86
C ASP A 37 36.19 5.64 1.71
N GLY A 38 36.88 6.79 1.59
CA GLY A 38 36.62 7.76 0.53
C GLY A 38 36.88 7.22 -0.88
N ILE A 39 37.91 6.37 -1.04
CA ILE A 39 38.21 5.73 -2.34
C ILE A 39 37.14 4.69 -2.65
N VAL A 40 36.77 3.87 -1.67
CA VAL A 40 35.72 2.85 -1.82
C VAL A 40 34.38 3.49 -2.22
N GLN A 41 33.98 4.57 -1.53
CA GLN A 41 32.77 5.33 -1.87
C GLN A 41 32.86 5.96 -3.27
N SER A 42 34.03 6.47 -3.66
CA SER A 42 34.23 7.01 -5.01
C SER A 42 34.09 5.94 -6.08
N VAL A 43 34.59 4.73 -5.87
CA VAL A 43 34.43 3.61 -6.81
C VAL A 43 32.95 3.25 -6.94
N PHE A 44 32.22 3.15 -5.83
CA PHE A 44 30.80 2.81 -5.84
C PHE A 44 29.94 3.82 -6.60
N ARG A 45 30.32 5.10 -6.63
CA ARG A 45 29.63 6.14 -7.42
C ARG A 45 29.67 5.90 -8.92
N TYR A 46 30.68 5.21 -9.45
CA TYR A 46 30.78 4.90 -10.88
C TYR A 46 30.07 3.60 -11.28
N LEU A 47 29.69 2.76 -10.31
CA LEU A 47 28.96 1.52 -10.57
C LEU A 47 27.46 1.80 -10.58
N SER A 48 26.72 1.19 -11.51
CA SER A 48 25.26 1.17 -11.49
C SER A 48 24.71 0.42 -10.27
N VAL A 49 23.44 0.66 -9.92
CA VAL A 49 22.74 -0.06 -8.83
C VAL A 49 22.74 -1.57 -9.05
N HIS A 50 22.64 -2.00 -10.31
CA HIS A 50 22.71 -3.41 -10.69
C HIS A 50 24.10 -4.01 -10.40
N GLU A 51 25.17 -3.29 -10.73
CA GLU A 51 26.54 -3.74 -10.44
C GLU A 51 26.81 -3.74 -8.94
N LEU A 52 26.38 -2.70 -8.21
CA LEU A 52 26.47 -2.67 -6.74
C LEU A 52 25.77 -3.87 -6.11
N LYS A 53 24.64 -4.31 -6.66
CA LYS A 53 23.95 -5.52 -6.20
C LYS A 53 24.87 -6.74 -6.29
N HIS A 54 25.58 -6.91 -7.40
CA HIS A 54 26.51 -8.02 -7.57
C HIS A 54 27.73 -7.90 -6.64
N VAL A 55 28.28 -6.68 -6.47
CA VAL A 55 29.40 -6.43 -5.55
C VAL A 55 28.99 -6.71 -4.09
N SER A 56 27.75 -6.43 -3.69
CA SER A 56 27.26 -6.71 -2.32
C SER A 56 27.25 -8.20 -1.95
N LEU A 57 27.34 -9.08 -2.95
CA LEU A 57 27.30 -10.54 -2.79
C LEU A 57 28.68 -11.19 -2.87
N THR A 58 29.76 -10.42 -3.11
CA THR A 58 31.11 -11.01 -3.29
C THR A 58 31.78 -11.38 -1.98
N CYS A 59 31.77 -10.50 -0.98
CA CYS A 59 32.34 -10.77 0.35
C CYS A 59 31.75 -9.85 1.43
N HIS A 60 31.97 -10.23 2.70
CA HIS A 60 31.44 -9.50 3.87
C HIS A 60 31.94 -8.05 3.96
N ALA A 61 33.24 -7.79 3.75
CA ALA A 61 33.79 -6.44 3.75
C ALA A 61 33.13 -5.52 2.69
N LEU A 62 32.95 -6.02 1.46
CA LEU A 62 32.32 -5.26 0.38
C LEU A 62 30.82 -5.04 0.63
N ASN A 63 30.12 -6.06 1.15
CA ASN A 63 28.74 -5.93 1.58
C ASN A 63 28.57 -4.82 2.64
N ASN A 64 29.41 -4.82 3.68
CA ASN A 64 29.38 -3.80 4.73
C ASN A 64 29.70 -2.41 4.19
N ALA A 65 30.69 -2.29 3.31
CA ALA A 65 31.02 -1.04 2.66
C ALA A 65 29.86 -0.49 1.82
N ILE A 66 29.14 -1.36 1.10
CA ILE A 66 27.94 -0.96 0.33
C ILE A 66 26.81 -0.57 1.27
N CYS A 67 26.54 -1.36 2.32
CA CYS A 67 25.54 -1.01 3.34
C CYS A 67 25.80 0.37 3.95
N LYS A 68 27.06 0.70 4.25
CA LYS A 68 27.46 2.03 4.72
C LYS A 68 27.25 3.08 3.62
N TYR A 69 27.66 2.79 2.39
CA TYR A 69 27.53 3.70 1.25
C TYR A 69 26.08 4.11 0.98
N VAL A 70 25.16 3.14 0.86
CA VAL A 70 23.74 3.40 0.55
C VAL A 70 23.01 4.17 1.66
N LEU A 71 23.53 4.14 2.89
CA LEU A 71 23.00 4.92 4.01
C LEU A 71 23.66 6.30 4.17
N THR A 72 24.78 6.55 3.49
CA THR A 72 25.55 7.81 3.59
C THR A 72 25.22 8.77 2.43
N ASP A 73 25.06 8.26 1.21
CA ASP A 73 24.85 9.08 0.01
C ASP A 73 23.36 9.17 -0.37
N ALA A 74 22.59 9.95 0.40
CA ALA A 74 21.15 10.14 0.15
C ALA A 74 20.87 10.83 -1.20
N SER A 75 21.79 11.66 -1.69
CA SER A 75 21.62 12.37 -2.96
C SER A 75 21.54 11.43 -4.16
N ARG A 76 22.20 10.27 -4.11
CA ARG A 76 22.25 9.37 -5.26
C ARG A 76 20.91 8.72 -5.55
N PHE A 77 20.21 8.24 -4.52
CA PHE A 77 18.89 7.63 -4.70
C PHE A 77 17.93 8.63 -5.33
N GLU A 78 17.87 9.85 -4.81
CA GLU A 78 17.04 10.94 -5.32
C GLU A 78 17.33 11.27 -6.80
N CYS A 79 18.61 11.42 -7.17
CA CYS A 79 19.00 11.67 -8.55
C CYS A 79 18.57 10.55 -9.51
N GLU A 80 18.87 9.29 -9.16
CA GLU A 80 18.64 8.17 -10.08
C GLU A 80 17.16 7.80 -10.24
N VAL A 81 16.31 8.10 -9.25
CA VAL A 81 14.86 7.86 -9.37
C VAL A 81 14.15 8.99 -10.11
N ALA A 82 14.64 10.23 -10.03
CA ALA A 82 14.09 11.38 -10.77
C ALA A 82 14.26 11.23 -12.30
N GLU A 83 15.36 10.62 -12.75
CA GLU A 83 15.65 10.41 -14.18
C GLU A 83 14.68 9.42 -14.88
N HIS A 84 13.87 8.69 -14.13
CA HIS A 84 12.96 7.66 -14.66
C HIS A 84 11.46 7.97 -14.54
N GLU A 85 11.07 9.21 -14.20
CA GLU A 85 9.67 9.63 -14.14
C GLU A 85 8.92 9.61 -15.51
N GLY A 86 9.57 9.24 -16.61
CA GLY A 86 8.99 9.24 -17.97
C GLY A 86 8.82 7.88 -18.67
N VAL A 87 9.23 6.75 -18.07
CA VAL A 87 9.27 5.45 -18.78
C VAL A 87 8.17 4.50 -18.26
N SER A 88 7.34 4.03 -19.20
CA SER A 88 6.30 2.99 -19.09
C SER A 88 6.41 2.03 -17.89
N HIS A 89 5.27 1.76 -17.24
CA HIS A 89 5.07 0.79 -16.14
C HIS A 89 5.61 -0.64 -16.37
N ARG A 90 6.08 -0.98 -17.58
CA ARG A 90 6.58 -2.31 -17.94
C ARG A 90 8.09 -2.49 -17.79
N THR A 91 8.86 -1.41 -17.63
CA THR A 91 10.31 -1.50 -17.39
C THR A 91 10.56 -1.39 -15.90
N ARG A 92 11.30 -2.33 -15.30
CA ARG A 92 11.68 -2.26 -13.88
C ARG A 92 12.42 -0.95 -13.63
N SER A 93 11.86 -0.09 -12.79
CA SER A 93 12.41 1.24 -12.52
C SER A 93 13.72 1.17 -11.72
N ASN A 94 14.48 2.27 -11.73
CA ASN A 94 15.66 2.42 -10.87
C ASN A 94 15.28 2.25 -9.40
N SER A 95 14.10 2.73 -9.00
CA SER A 95 13.60 2.55 -7.64
C SER A 95 13.46 1.07 -7.25
N TYR A 96 12.93 0.24 -8.15
CA TYR A 96 12.87 -1.21 -7.95
C TYR A 96 14.26 -1.87 -7.88
N ALA A 97 15.22 -1.38 -8.66
CA ALA A 97 16.61 -1.84 -8.60
C ALA A 97 17.26 -1.50 -7.24
N TRP A 98 16.98 -0.31 -6.69
CA TRP A 98 17.40 0.09 -5.35
C TRP A 98 16.83 -0.83 -4.27
N GLY A 99 15.52 -1.13 -4.34
CA GLY A 99 14.89 -2.12 -3.47
C GLY A 99 15.61 -3.46 -3.47
N ASN A 100 15.96 -3.94 -4.67
CA ASN A 100 16.71 -5.18 -4.83
C ASN A 100 18.14 -5.11 -4.28
N LEU A 101 18.84 -3.98 -4.44
CA LEU A 101 20.15 -3.78 -3.84
C LEU A 101 20.06 -3.91 -2.31
N LEU A 102 19.13 -3.17 -1.67
CA LEU A 102 18.92 -3.22 -0.23
C LEU A 102 18.57 -4.63 0.25
N LYS A 103 17.80 -5.38 -0.53
CA LYS A 103 17.49 -6.79 -0.26
C LYS A 103 18.73 -7.65 -0.26
N MET A 104 19.58 -7.55 -1.28
CA MET A 104 20.79 -8.37 -1.42
C MET A 104 21.84 -8.01 -0.37
N CYS A 105 22.01 -6.73 -0.09
CA CYS A 105 22.85 -6.23 1.00
C CYS A 105 22.50 -6.88 2.33
N THR A 106 21.22 -7.13 2.58
CA THR A 106 20.73 -7.61 3.88
C THR A 106 20.29 -9.07 3.87
N ILE A 107 20.63 -9.85 2.85
CA ILE A 107 20.09 -11.21 2.64
C ILE A 107 20.39 -12.18 3.79
N PHE A 108 21.55 -12.01 4.44
CA PHE A 108 21.99 -12.85 5.57
C PHE A 108 21.56 -12.29 6.93
N TRP A 109 20.88 -11.15 6.97
CA TRP A 109 20.50 -10.51 8.23
C TRP A 109 19.18 -11.07 8.77
N PRO A 110 19.00 -11.10 10.10
CA PRO A 110 17.69 -11.39 10.69
C PRO A 110 16.62 -10.44 10.19
N ALA A 111 15.39 -10.93 9.99
CA ALA A 111 14.28 -10.15 9.40
C ALA A 111 14.08 -8.78 10.05
N ARG A 112 14.13 -8.71 11.39
CA ARG A 112 14.03 -7.45 12.14
C ARG A 112 15.11 -6.43 11.73
N ARG A 113 16.36 -6.87 11.57
CA ARG A 113 17.49 -6.02 11.18
C ARG A 113 17.35 -5.55 9.73
N ARG A 114 16.86 -6.41 8.83
CA ARG A 114 16.55 -6.06 7.44
C ARG A 114 15.51 -4.94 7.35
N ARG A 115 14.41 -5.05 8.10
CA ARG A 115 13.36 -4.03 8.14
C ARG A 115 13.85 -2.72 8.75
N ASN A 116 14.67 -2.78 9.80
CA ASN A 116 15.32 -1.59 10.35
C ASN A 116 16.24 -0.91 9.33
N PHE A 117 16.97 -1.67 8.52
CA PHE A 117 17.81 -1.11 7.46
C PHE A 117 16.99 -0.35 6.41
N MET A 118 15.88 -0.93 5.95
CA MET A 118 14.95 -0.24 5.05
C MET A 118 14.36 1.02 5.69
N ARG A 119 13.97 0.97 6.98
CA ARG A 119 13.54 2.16 7.73
C ARG A 119 14.62 3.25 7.71
N HIS A 120 15.87 2.92 7.98
CA HIS A 120 16.96 3.90 7.95
C HIS A 120 17.14 4.51 6.57
N PHE A 121 17.13 3.68 5.53
CA PHE A 121 17.21 4.13 4.15
C PHE A 121 16.07 5.08 3.80
N TYR A 122 14.82 4.74 4.15
CA TYR A 122 13.66 5.60 3.97
C TYR A 122 13.80 6.95 4.70
N LEU A 123 14.18 6.92 5.98
CA LEU A 123 14.31 8.14 6.78
C LEU A 123 15.41 9.07 6.29
N LYS A 124 16.48 8.54 5.68
CA LYS A 124 17.57 9.32 5.09
C LYS A 124 17.20 9.96 3.76
N ASN A 125 16.31 9.32 3.00
CA ASN A 125 15.90 9.75 1.66
C ASN A 125 14.50 10.38 1.64
N LYS A 126 14.07 10.98 2.76
CA LYS A 126 12.74 11.63 2.89
C LYS A 126 12.50 12.78 1.92
N SER A 127 13.53 13.31 1.28
CA SER A 127 13.40 14.32 0.22
C SER A 127 12.61 13.78 -0.97
N VAL A 128 12.65 12.46 -1.21
CA VAL A 128 11.80 11.79 -2.20
C VAL A 128 10.37 11.67 -1.64
N ASP A 129 9.49 12.55 -2.09
CA ASP A 129 8.08 12.65 -1.66
C ASP A 129 7.13 11.74 -2.46
N ASN A 130 7.58 11.22 -3.60
CA ASN A 130 6.77 10.38 -4.48
C ASN A 130 6.57 8.97 -3.89
N HIS A 131 5.37 8.71 -3.37
CA HIS A 131 5.01 7.43 -2.75
C HIS A 131 5.09 6.26 -3.72
N THR A 132 4.84 6.49 -5.02
CA THR A 132 4.94 5.46 -6.05
C THR A 132 6.39 4.99 -6.22
N ILE A 133 7.35 5.91 -6.18
CA ILE A 133 8.78 5.57 -6.20
C ILE A 133 9.09 4.66 -5.00
N TRP A 134 8.66 5.04 -3.80
CA TRP A 134 8.86 4.22 -2.61
C TRP A 134 8.21 2.84 -2.69
N GLY A 135 7.00 2.76 -3.24
CA GLY A 135 6.33 1.50 -3.49
C GLY A 135 7.10 0.54 -4.39
N GLN A 136 7.70 1.05 -5.47
CA GLN A 136 8.57 0.26 -6.34
C GLN A 136 9.82 -0.23 -5.61
N CYS A 137 10.43 0.63 -4.78
CA CYS A 137 11.57 0.26 -3.94
C CYS A 137 11.19 -0.83 -2.93
N PHE A 138 10.06 -0.68 -2.25
CA PHE A 138 9.53 -1.67 -1.32
C PHE A 138 9.31 -3.02 -2.02
N SER A 139 8.72 -3.02 -3.21
CA SER A 139 8.55 -4.22 -4.02
C SER A 139 9.85 -4.93 -4.38
N GLY A 140 10.86 -4.18 -4.84
CA GLY A 140 12.18 -4.74 -5.07
C GLY A 140 12.78 -5.35 -3.80
N PHE A 141 12.48 -4.76 -2.65
CA PHE A 141 12.99 -5.21 -1.35
C PHE A 141 12.35 -6.51 -0.85
N TYR A 142 11.02 -6.63 -0.93
CA TYR A 142 10.30 -7.82 -0.49
C TYR A 142 10.11 -8.88 -1.59
N GLN A 143 10.62 -8.67 -2.80
CA GLN A 143 10.46 -9.62 -3.91
C GLN A 143 10.77 -11.07 -3.46
N ASN A 144 9.91 -12.02 -3.82
CA ASN A 144 10.02 -13.45 -3.48
C ASN A 144 10.02 -13.77 -1.97
N TRP A 145 9.61 -12.83 -1.11
CA TRP A 145 9.35 -13.16 0.29
C TRP A 145 8.03 -13.93 0.38
N ASP A 146 7.89 -14.75 1.41
CA ASP A 146 6.61 -15.36 1.72
C ASP A 146 5.60 -14.32 2.24
N ARG A 147 4.33 -14.69 2.24
CA ARG A 147 3.22 -13.79 2.61
C ARG A 147 3.30 -13.31 4.05
N GLN A 148 3.83 -14.13 4.97
CA GLN A 148 3.97 -13.72 6.37
C GLN A 148 5.01 -12.61 6.51
N ALA A 149 6.17 -12.81 5.89
CA ALA A 149 7.24 -11.82 5.87
C ALA A 149 6.81 -10.51 5.18
N CYS A 150 6.02 -10.60 4.11
CA CYS A 150 5.41 -9.44 3.45
C CYS A 150 4.44 -8.68 4.38
N SER A 151 3.59 -9.39 5.12
CA SER A 151 2.66 -8.80 6.10
C SER A 151 3.41 -8.06 7.21
N GLU A 152 4.43 -8.68 7.81
CA GLU A 152 5.28 -8.04 8.81
C GLU A 152 6.05 -6.82 8.27
N PHE A 153 6.44 -6.87 7.01
CA PHE A 153 7.10 -5.74 6.36
C PHE A 153 6.14 -4.57 6.16
N LEU A 154 4.91 -4.83 5.70
CA LEU A 154 3.87 -3.82 5.58
C LEU A 154 3.57 -3.14 6.91
N ASP A 155 3.44 -3.91 7.99
CA ASP A 155 3.28 -3.35 9.35
C ASP A 155 4.45 -2.43 9.72
N SER A 156 5.68 -2.82 9.37
CA SER A 156 6.85 -1.97 9.58
C SER A 156 6.80 -0.68 8.77
N VAL A 157 6.42 -0.75 7.49
CA VAL A 157 6.25 0.42 6.60
C VAL A 157 5.21 1.36 7.18
N ILE A 158 4.05 0.86 7.60
CA ILE A 158 2.99 1.69 8.21
C ILE A 158 3.53 2.47 9.42
N ARG A 159 4.38 1.85 10.25
CA ARG A 159 4.98 2.50 11.42
C ARG A 159 6.02 3.56 11.04
N PHE A 160 6.97 3.24 10.15
CA PHE A 160 8.06 4.17 9.86
C PHE A 160 7.72 5.29 8.86
N THR A 161 6.60 5.15 8.13
CA THR A 161 6.07 6.18 7.22
C THR A 161 5.04 7.10 7.89
N ASP A 162 4.86 7.00 9.21
CA ASP A 162 3.90 7.79 10.00
C ASP A 162 2.42 7.53 9.64
N LEU A 163 2.13 6.50 8.85
CA LEU A 163 0.77 6.10 8.48
C LEU A 163 -0.07 5.68 9.70
N THR A 164 0.53 5.09 10.75
CA THR A 164 -0.18 4.75 11.99
C THR A 164 -0.84 5.99 12.61
N ARG A 165 -0.12 7.11 12.68
CA ARG A 165 -0.63 8.35 13.26
C ARG A 165 -1.74 8.94 12.39
N LEU A 166 -1.53 8.98 11.07
CA LEU A 166 -2.51 9.49 10.11
C LEU A 166 -3.81 8.67 10.15
N LEU A 167 -3.70 7.34 10.12
CA LEU A 167 -4.83 6.43 10.26
C LEU A 167 -5.56 6.64 11.58
N THR A 168 -4.85 6.76 12.71
CA THR A 168 -5.50 6.96 14.01
C THR A 168 -6.38 8.21 14.00
N VAL A 169 -5.88 9.33 13.44
CA VAL A 169 -6.64 10.58 13.33
C VAL A 169 -7.86 10.42 12.41
N VAL A 170 -7.64 9.86 11.22
CA VAL A 170 -8.70 9.73 10.21
C VAL A 170 -9.78 8.74 10.63
N MET A 171 -9.41 7.63 11.27
CA MET A 171 -10.34 6.55 11.64
C MET A 171 -11.13 6.85 12.92
N SER A 172 -10.63 7.71 13.82
CA SER A 172 -11.30 8.02 15.10
C SER A 172 -12.36 9.11 15.00
N ASP A 173 -12.27 9.98 14.01
CA ASP A 173 -13.16 11.13 13.85
C ASP A 173 -14.28 10.89 12.82
N LYS A 174 -15.20 11.84 12.62
CA LYS A 174 -16.22 11.74 11.57
C LYS A 174 -15.60 11.75 10.16
N VAL A 175 -16.18 10.96 9.25
CA VAL A 175 -15.78 10.95 7.83
C VAL A 175 -15.87 12.34 7.21
N GLY A 176 -14.91 12.68 6.35
CA GLY A 176 -14.82 13.98 5.67
C GLY A 176 -14.33 15.14 6.56
N LYS A 177 -14.19 14.96 7.88
CA LYS A 177 -13.68 16.00 8.80
C LYS A 177 -12.23 16.37 8.48
N HIS A 178 -11.40 15.36 8.23
CA HIS A 178 -9.96 15.52 7.97
C HIS A 178 -9.64 15.19 6.51
N TYR A 179 -10.36 15.81 5.56
CA TYR A 179 -10.31 15.44 4.14
C TYR A 179 -8.88 15.45 3.54
N GLN A 180 -8.01 16.37 3.96
CA GLN A 180 -6.62 16.41 3.50
C GLN A 180 -5.83 15.17 3.97
N LEU A 181 -6.04 14.76 5.23
CA LEU A 181 -5.39 13.57 5.77
C LEU A 181 -6.00 12.28 5.20
N GLU A 182 -7.29 12.25 4.91
CA GLU A 182 -7.95 11.14 4.20
C GLU A 182 -7.31 10.91 2.83
N MET A 183 -7.13 11.98 2.06
CA MET A 183 -6.47 11.90 0.75
C MET A 183 -4.99 11.54 0.86
N GLU A 184 -4.27 12.07 1.85
CA GLU A 184 -2.86 11.71 2.09
C GLU A 184 -2.72 10.22 2.41
N VAL A 185 -3.58 9.67 3.28
CA VAL A 185 -3.58 8.24 3.61
C VAL A 185 -3.88 7.40 2.37
N ARG A 186 -4.89 7.81 1.57
CA ARG A 186 -5.23 7.12 0.32
C ARG A 186 -4.04 7.11 -0.64
N GLN A 187 -3.44 8.26 -0.91
CA GLN A 187 -2.31 8.40 -1.83
C GLN A 187 -1.10 7.57 -1.38
N ARG A 188 -0.79 7.55 -0.08
CA ARG A 188 0.30 6.74 0.47
C ARG A 188 0.04 5.24 0.33
N PHE A 189 -1.14 4.75 0.66
CA PHE A 189 -1.44 3.33 0.50
C PHE A 189 -1.45 2.90 -0.97
N HIS A 190 -1.98 3.75 -1.84
CA HIS A 190 -1.91 3.53 -3.28
C HIS A 190 -0.48 3.50 -3.79
N GLY A 191 0.30 4.53 -3.48
CA GLY A 191 1.69 4.65 -3.87
C GLY A 191 2.58 3.54 -3.30
N PHE A 192 2.41 3.14 -2.04
CA PHE A 192 3.28 2.14 -1.41
C PHE A 192 2.92 0.70 -1.79
N PHE A 193 1.63 0.37 -1.98
CA PHE A 193 1.18 -1.01 -2.06
C PHE A 193 0.19 -1.29 -3.19
N ILE A 194 -0.94 -0.57 -3.26
CA ILE A 194 -2.06 -0.95 -4.13
C ILE A 194 -1.71 -0.83 -5.61
N ASP A 195 -1.10 0.29 -6.01
CA ASP A 195 -0.83 0.58 -7.42
C ASP A 195 0.46 -0.08 -7.92
N GLN A 196 1.22 -0.68 -7.00
CA GLN A 196 2.59 -1.08 -7.28
C GLN A 196 2.66 -2.37 -8.06
N LEU A 197 1.99 -3.45 -7.64
CA LEU A 197 2.12 -4.76 -8.27
C LEU A 197 0.94 -5.67 -7.91
N ALA A 198 -0.09 -5.65 -8.73
CA ALA A 198 -0.90 -6.84 -8.87
C ALA A 198 -0.59 -7.46 -10.23
N GLU A 199 0.34 -8.42 -10.26
CA GLU A 199 0.49 -9.28 -11.45
C GLU A 199 -0.76 -10.15 -11.62
N SER A 200 -1.52 -10.36 -10.54
CA SER A 200 -2.79 -11.08 -10.50
C SER A 200 -3.79 -10.50 -9.50
N GLU A 201 -5.08 -10.76 -9.71
CA GLU A 201 -6.16 -10.40 -8.76
C GLU A 201 -5.95 -11.06 -7.38
N SER A 202 -5.31 -12.23 -7.33
CA SER A 202 -4.99 -12.95 -6.08
C SER A 202 -3.94 -12.21 -5.24
N GLU A 203 -2.92 -11.64 -5.90
CA GLU A 203 -1.90 -10.83 -5.24
C GLU A 203 -2.48 -9.49 -4.75
N GLN A 204 -3.31 -8.84 -5.56
CA GLN A 204 -4.07 -7.66 -5.12
C GLN A 204 -4.94 -7.97 -3.91
N GLY A 205 -5.63 -9.10 -3.93
CA GLY A 205 -6.45 -9.59 -2.83
C GLY A 205 -5.63 -9.81 -1.56
N PHE A 206 -4.42 -10.35 -1.67
CA PHE A 206 -3.51 -10.52 -0.53
C PHE A 206 -3.15 -9.16 0.11
N TRP A 207 -2.67 -8.19 -0.67
CA TRP A 207 -2.29 -6.88 -0.13
C TRP A 207 -3.47 -6.15 0.50
N LEU A 208 -4.63 -6.21 -0.16
CA LEU A 208 -5.85 -5.65 0.38
C LEU A 208 -6.28 -6.33 1.68
N SER A 209 -6.20 -7.66 1.75
CA SER A 209 -6.49 -8.43 2.96
C SER A 209 -5.60 -8.01 4.12
N VAL A 210 -4.29 -7.92 3.91
CA VAL A 210 -3.32 -7.49 4.93
C VAL A 210 -3.65 -6.05 5.40
N LEU A 211 -3.92 -5.14 4.48
CA LEU A 211 -4.26 -3.75 4.81
C LEU A 211 -5.55 -3.64 5.63
N LEU A 212 -6.62 -4.31 5.22
CA LEU A 212 -7.88 -4.29 5.96
C LEU A 212 -7.71 -4.90 7.35
N ARG A 213 -6.96 -6.01 7.48
CA ARG A 213 -6.71 -6.67 8.77
C ARG A 213 -5.84 -5.85 9.74
N THR A 214 -5.31 -4.69 9.32
CA THR A 214 -4.74 -3.72 10.27
C THR A 214 -5.80 -3.09 11.18
N GLN A 215 -7.07 -3.15 10.78
CA GLN A 215 -8.22 -2.62 11.52
C GLN A 215 -8.90 -3.73 12.34
N LYS A 216 -9.38 -3.37 13.54
CA LYS A 216 -9.85 -4.35 14.54
C LYS A 216 -11.30 -4.77 14.34
N SER A 217 -12.14 -3.85 13.84
CA SER A 217 -13.57 -4.09 13.63
C SER A 217 -13.92 -4.07 12.15
N VAL A 218 -15.01 -4.77 11.78
CA VAL A 218 -15.51 -4.75 10.39
C VAL A 218 -15.91 -3.34 9.97
N ALA A 219 -16.45 -2.53 10.88
CA ALA A 219 -16.75 -1.12 10.64
C ALA A 219 -15.51 -0.32 10.22
N GLU A 220 -14.40 -0.48 10.93
CA GLU A 220 -13.13 0.16 10.56
C GLU A 220 -12.57 -0.42 9.25
N GLN A 221 -12.74 -1.72 8.98
CA GLN A 221 -12.36 -2.33 7.71
C GLN A 221 -13.15 -1.74 6.54
N GLY A 222 -14.48 -1.63 6.66
CA GLY A 222 -15.34 -1.00 5.65
C GLY A 222 -14.99 0.46 5.43
N ARG A 223 -14.73 1.20 6.51
CA ARG A 223 -14.27 2.59 6.42
C ARG A 223 -12.92 2.71 5.72
N LEU A 224 -11.94 1.86 6.05
CA LEU A 224 -10.64 1.86 5.36
C LEU A 224 -10.80 1.48 3.88
N PHE A 225 -11.65 0.51 3.57
CA PHE A 225 -11.96 0.13 2.19
C PHE A 225 -12.53 1.32 1.39
N MET A 226 -13.49 2.04 1.96
CA MET A 226 -14.06 3.25 1.36
C MET A 226 -13.06 4.41 1.29
N LEU A 227 -12.14 4.51 2.24
CA LEU A 227 -11.05 5.47 2.17
C LEU A 227 -10.15 5.21 0.96
N LEU A 228 -9.83 3.95 0.70
CA LEU A 228 -8.95 3.55 -0.40
C LEU A 228 -9.64 3.65 -1.76
N PHE A 229 -10.89 3.19 -1.88
CA PHE A 229 -11.54 2.98 -3.18
C PHE A 229 -12.81 3.79 -3.40
N GLY A 230 -13.28 4.51 -2.39
CA GLY A 230 -14.47 5.34 -2.49
C GLY A 230 -14.32 6.42 -3.57
N PRO A 231 -15.44 6.98 -4.07
CA PRO A 231 -15.38 8.00 -5.08
C PRO A 231 -14.70 9.28 -4.59
N VAL A 232 -14.13 10.04 -5.52
CA VAL A 232 -13.46 11.33 -5.24
C VAL A 232 -14.19 12.43 -5.98
N LYS A 233 -14.50 13.52 -5.27
CA LYS A 233 -14.92 14.79 -5.85
C LYS A 233 -13.81 15.83 -5.75
N TYR A 234 -13.80 16.77 -6.68
CA TYR A 234 -12.84 17.88 -6.67
C TYR A 234 -13.57 19.17 -6.32
N ILE A 235 -13.17 19.79 -5.21
CA ILE A 235 -13.71 21.07 -4.75
C ILE A 235 -12.56 22.07 -4.78
N HIS A 236 -12.66 23.11 -5.62
CA HIS A 236 -11.61 24.11 -5.81
C HIS A 236 -10.23 23.52 -6.18
N GLY A 237 -10.21 22.40 -6.92
CA GLY A 237 -8.98 21.68 -7.29
C GLY A 237 -8.45 20.72 -6.22
N GLU A 238 -9.02 20.72 -5.02
CA GLU A 238 -8.68 19.75 -3.97
C GLU A 238 -9.54 18.49 -4.10
N GLY A 239 -8.89 17.33 -4.26
CA GLY A 239 -9.56 16.04 -4.19
C GLY A 239 -10.08 15.77 -2.78
N ARG A 240 -11.29 15.22 -2.67
CA ARG A 240 -11.91 14.79 -1.41
C ARG A 240 -12.70 13.52 -1.65
N ILE A 241 -12.65 12.59 -0.70
CA ILE A 241 -13.48 11.39 -0.75
C ILE A 241 -14.95 11.81 -0.61
N ASP A 242 -15.77 11.40 -1.57
CA ASP A 242 -17.19 11.68 -1.55
C ASP A 242 -17.97 10.56 -0.87
N TRP A 243 -17.98 10.62 0.46
CA TRP A 243 -18.60 9.62 1.32
C TRP A 243 -20.11 9.41 1.11
N TYR A 244 -20.81 10.37 0.48
CA TYR A 244 -22.26 10.36 0.32
C TYR A 244 -22.72 10.20 -1.14
N MET A 245 -21.80 10.26 -2.10
CA MET A 245 -22.10 10.18 -3.54
C MET A 245 -22.92 8.94 -3.91
N LEU A 246 -22.61 7.78 -3.31
CA LEU A 246 -23.30 6.52 -3.57
C LEU A 246 -24.68 6.41 -2.90
N SER A 247 -24.99 7.31 -1.96
CA SER A 247 -26.28 7.41 -1.26
C SER A 247 -27.22 8.44 -1.88
N GLU A 248 -26.69 9.43 -2.60
CA GLU A 248 -27.46 10.57 -3.10
C GLU A 248 -27.78 10.48 -4.59
N THR A 249 -26.94 9.79 -5.38
CA THR A 249 -27.01 9.82 -6.85
C THR A 249 -27.21 8.43 -7.43
N ILE A 250 -28.07 8.29 -8.45
CA ILE A 250 -28.15 7.10 -9.30
C ILE A 250 -27.25 7.32 -10.51
N PHE A 251 -26.34 6.37 -10.77
CA PHE A 251 -25.37 6.50 -11.84
C PHE A 251 -25.82 5.84 -13.15
N THR A 252 -25.40 6.43 -14.27
CA THR A 252 -25.44 5.77 -15.57
C THR A 252 -24.40 4.65 -15.65
N ARG A 253 -24.48 3.77 -16.66
CA ARG A 253 -23.52 2.67 -16.87
C ARG A 253 -22.07 3.14 -16.84
N ASN A 254 -21.78 4.19 -17.61
CA ASN A 254 -20.43 4.70 -17.77
C ASN A 254 -19.91 5.27 -16.45
N GLN A 255 -20.78 5.94 -15.69
CA GLN A 255 -20.46 6.39 -14.34
C GLN A 255 -20.25 5.21 -13.39
N CYS A 256 -21.07 4.15 -13.42
CA CYS A 256 -20.84 2.93 -12.64
C CYS A 256 -19.47 2.29 -12.94
N ILE A 257 -19.08 2.24 -14.22
CA ILE A 257 -17.78 1.70 -14.64
C ILE A 257 -16.62 2.54 -14.09
N GLN A 258 -16.78 3.86 -13.96
CA GLN A 258 -15.72 4.74 -13.44
C GLN A 258 -15.71 4.81 -11.90
N ILE A 259 -16.88 4.83 -11.27
CA ILE A 259 -17.08 5.13 -9.84
C ILE A 259 -17.19 3.85 -9.02
N ILE A 260 -17.98 2.88 -9.46
CA ILE A 260 -18.33 1.67 -8.69
C ILE A 260 -17.39 0.51 -9.02
N LYS A 261 -16.87 0.42 -10.27
CA LYS A 261 -15.97 -0.68 -10.67
C LYS A 261 -14.73 -0.82 -9.80
N PRO A 262 -14.05 0.25 -9.33
CA PRO A 262 -12.94 0.10 -8.40
C PRO A 262 -13.35 -0.62 -7.11
N LEU A 263 -14.49 -0.26 -6.52
CA LEU A 263 -15.04 -0.92 -5.32
C LEU A 263 -15.36 -2.39 -5.60
N SER A 264 -16.12 -2.66 -6.67
CA SER A 264 -16.53 -4.01 -7.06
C SER A 264 -15.33 -4.92 -7.38
N SER A 265 -14.35 -4.41 -8.12
CA SER A 265 -13.16 -5.19 -8.50
C SER A 265 -12.28 -5.53 -7.30
N ASN A 266 -12.11 -4.60 -6.35
CA ASN A 266 -11.32 -4.86 -5.15
C ASN A 266 -12.03 -5.83 -4.19
N LEU A 267 -13.36 -5.81 -4.10
CA LEU A 267 -14.12 -6.87 -3.41
C LEU A 267 -13.92 -8.23 -4.09
N CYS A 268 -13.93 -8.29 -5.42
CA CYS A 268 -13.67 -9.54 -6.14
C CYS A 268 -12.25 -10.06 -5.90
N CYS A 269 -11.25 -9.18 -5.79
CA CYS A 269 -9.89 -9.58 -5.40
C CYS A 269 -9.88 -10.26 -4.02
N LEU A 270 -10.68 -9.78 -3.05
CA LEU A 270 -10.84 -10.45 -1.76
C LEU A 270 -11.47 -11.84 -1.90
N VAL A 271 -12.45 -12.04 -2.79
CA VAL A 271 -13.01 -13.39 -3.06
C VAL A 271 -11.93 -14.36 -3.53
N LYS A 272 -10.99 -13.91 -4.37
CA LYS A 272 -9.87 -14.71 -4.87
C LYS A 272 -8.86 -15.08 -3.78
N THR A 273 -8.90 -14.44 -2.61
CA THR A 273 -7.99 -14.79 -1.51
C THR A 273 -8.28 -16.17 -0.90
N THR A 274 -9.43 -16.77 -1.18
CA THR A 274 -9.73 -18.17 -0.81
C THR A 274 -8.71 -19.16 -1.38
N GLU A 275 -8.12 -18.84 -2.54
CA GLU A 275 -7.07 -19.62 -3.19
C GLU A 275 -5.75 -19.62 -2.39
N LEU A 276 -5.55 -18.60 -1.54
CA LEU A 276 -4.34 -18.45 -0.74
C LEU A 276 -4.21 -19.52 0.36
N LYS A 277 -5.34 -20.07 0.84
CA LYS A 277 -5.43 -21.06 1.93
C LYS A 277 -4.58 -20.68 3.15
N SER A 278 -4.68 -19.43 3.60
CA SER A 278 -3.89 -18.90 4.71
C SER A 278 -4.73 -17.99 5.62
N GLU A 279 -4.14 -17.45 6.69
CA GLU A 279 -4.80 -16.47 7.57
C GLU A 279 -5.22 -15.16 6.84
N PHE A 280 -4.70 -14.95 5.63
CA PHE A 280 -5.05 -13.81 4.77
C PHE A 280 -6.24 -14.11 3.85
N SER A 281 -6.78 -15.32 3.87
CA SER A 281 -7.98 -15.67 3.12
C SER A 281 -9.22 -15.03 3.74
N TRP A 282 -10.14 -14.58 2.89
CA TRP A 282 -11.46 -14.09 3.26
C TRP A 282 -12.50 -15.16 2.92
N SER A 283 -13.39 -15.43 3.87
CA SER A 283 -14.57 -16.26 3.67
C SER A 283 -15.70 -15.47 3.01
N ASP A 284 -16.62 -16.16 2.33
CA ASP A 284 -17.79 -15.51 1.73
C ASP A 284 -18.61 -14.73 2.77
N SER A 285 -18.64 -15.18 4.03
CA SER A 285 -19.30 -14.46 5.14
C SER A 285 -18.59 -13.17 5.54
N GLU A 286 -17.24 -13.16 5.58
CA GLU A 286 -16.48 -11.93 5.86
C GLU A 286 -16.67 -10.92 4.72
N ILE A 287 -16.67 -11.39 3.48
CA ILE A 287 -16.91 -10.55 2.29
C ILE A 287 -18.32 -9.99 2.29
N PHE A 288 -19.33 -10.82 2.61
CA PHE A 288 -20.70 -10.36 2.77
C PHE A 288 -20.81 -9.27 3.85
N THR A 289 -20.22 -9.48 5.03
CA THR A 289 -20.27 -8.52 6.13
C THR A 289 -19.58 -7.22 5.76
N LEU A 290 -18.44 -7.28 5.06
CA LEU A 290 -17.76 -6.09 4.54
C LEU A 290 -18.63 -5.35 3.51
N MET A 291 -19.30 -6.07 2.62
CA MET A 291 -20.22 -5.47 1.65
C MET A 291 -21.39 -4.76 2.32
N GLU A 292 -21.98 -5.36 3.35
CA GLU A 292 -23.05 -4.72 4.14
C GLU A 292 -22.55 -3.46 4.83
N GLU A 293 -21.34 -3.50 5.39
CA GLU A 293 -20.73 -2.35 6.07
C GLU A 293 -20.51 -1.18 5.11
N ILE A 294 -19.84 -1.40 3.96
CA ILE A 294 -19.53 -0.31 3.02
C ILE A 294 -20.77 0.28 2.36
N THR A 295 -21.86 -0.49 2.26
CA THR A 295 -23.12 -0.04 1.66
C THR A 295 -24.08 0.59 2.67
N SER A 296 -23.79 0.47 3.96
CA SER A 296 -24.62 1.01 5.05
C SER A 296 -24.00 2.23 5.74
N ALA A 297 -22.67 2.36 5.73
CA ALA A 297 -21.94 3.43 6.40
C ALA A 297 -21.15 4.32 5.41
N PRO A 298 -21.12 5.66 5.61
CA PRO A 298 -21.78 6.43 6.69
C PRO A 298 -23.28 6.61 6.48
N GLN A 299 -23.78 6.35 5.27
CA GLN A 299 -25.18 6.41 4.91
C GLN A 299 -25.49 5.26 3.95
N VAL A 300 -26.70 4.72 4.05
CA VAL A 300 -27.15 3.63 3.18
C VAL A 300 -27.09 4.08 1.72
N TRP A 301 -26.50 3.25 0.86
CA TRP A 301 -26.42 3.52 -0.57
C TRP A 301 -27.79 3.45 -1.23
N VAL A 302 -27.93 4.12 -2.37
CA VAL A 302 -29.08 3.85 -3.24
C VAL A 302 -29.00 2.40 -3.70
N PHE A 303 -30.11 1.69 -3.59
CA PHE A 303 -30.17 0.26 -3.88
C PHE A 303 -29.76 -0.08 -5.34
N HIS A 304 -30.00 0.82 -6.30
CA HIS A 304 -29.52 0.71 -7.68
C HIS A 304 -27.98 0.69 -7.80
N ASN A 305 -27.28 1.43 -6.94
CA ASN A 305 -25.82 1.46 -6.93
C ASN A 305 -25.25 0.16 -6.34
N PHE A 306 -25.92 -0.39 -5.32
CA PHE A 306 -25.58 -1.72 -4.80
C PHE A 306 -25.81 -2.81 -5.86
N ALA A 307 -26.96 -2.81 -6.55
CA ALA A 307 -27.21 -3.74 -7.65
C ALA A 307 -26.18 -3.58 -8.78
N SER A 308 -25.77 -2.35 -9.11
CA SER A 308 -24.71 -2.07 -10.09
C SER A 308 -23.35 -2.61 -9.67
N LEU A 309 -22.99 -2.49 -8.38
CA LEU A 309 -21.76 -3.06 -7.82
C LEU A 309 -21.69 -4.57 -8.06
N LEU A 310 -22.81 -5.27 -7.86
CA LEU A 310 -22.91 -6.71 -8.06
C LEU A 310 -22.90 -7.10 -9.55
N LEU A 311 -23.55 -6.34 -10.41
CA LEU A 311 -23.53 -6.58 -11.87
C LEU A 311 -22.15 -6.38 -12.50
N LEU A 312 -21.32 -5.50 -11.94
CA LEU A 312 -19.94 -5.29 -12.38
C LEU A 312 -19.04 -6.51 -12.11
N ARG A 313 -19.33 -7.32 -11.09
CA ARG A 313 -18.60 -8.54 -10.72
C ARG A 313 -19.58 -9.62 -10.26
N PRO A 314 -20.10 -10.45 -11.19
CA PRO A 314 -21.14 -11.44 -10.91
C PRO A 314 -20.81 -12.45 -9.81
N GLU A 315 -19.52 -12.67 -9.50
CA GLU A 315 -19.07 -13.49 -8.38
C GLU A 315 -19.67 -13.02 -7.05
N LEU A 316 -19.86 -11.71 -6.89
CA LEU A 316 -20.43 -11.10 -5.68
C LEU A 316 -21.93 -11.36 -5.56
N ILE A 317 -22.65 -11.58 -6.67
CA ILE A 317 -24.10 -11.85 -6.66
C ILE A 317 -24.39 -13.12 -5.86
N ARG A 318 -23.57 -14.16 -6.06
CA ARG A 318 -23.72 -15.44 -5.34
C ARG A 318 -23.63 -15.23 -3.83
N ILE A 319 -22.61 -14.49 -3.38
CA ILE A 319 -22.38 -14.21 -1.96
C ILE A 319 -23.54 -13.39 -1.39
N ALA A 320 -23.90 -12.28 -2.05
CA ALA A 320 -24.96 -11.39 -1.61
C ALA A 320 -26.32 -12.09 -1.49
N LEU A 321 -26.70 -12.90 -2.48
CA LEU A 321 -27.97 -13.65 -2.48
C LEU A 321 -27.98 -14.73 -1.40
N TYR A 322 -26.92 -15.53 -1.33
CA TYR A 322 -26.85 -16.68 -0.44
C TYR A 322 -27.04 -16.27 1.02
N TYR A 323 -26.27 -15.29 1.49
CA TYR A 323 -26.36 -14.84 2.88
C TYR A 323 -27.65 -14.08 3.18
N ARG A 324 -28.19 -13.28 2.26
CA ARG A 324 -29.51 -12.65 2.43
C ARG A 324 -30.62 -13.69 2.60
N ILE A 325 -30.60 -14.77 1.81
CA ILE A 325 -31.59 -15.85 1.93
C ILE A 325 -31.43 -16.59 3.26
N ILE A 326 -30.20 -16.97 3.63
CA ILE A 326 -29.93 -17.70 4.88
C ILE A 326 -30.30 -16.88 6.12
N TYR A 327 -30.08 -15.58 6.10
CA TYR A 327 -30.48 -14.69 7.19
C TYR A 327 -31.96 -14.29 7.16
N GLY A 328 -32.77 -14.87 6.26
CA GLY A 328 -34.22 -14.66 6.21
C GLY A 328 -34.64 -13.36 5.51
N HIS A 329 -33.72 -12.65 4.86
CA HIS A 329 -33.97 -11.42 4.10
C HIS A 329 -34.43 -11.72 2.66
N CYS A 330 -35.34 -12.70 2.48
CA CYS A 330 -35.82 -13.13 1.16
C CYS A 330 -36.48 -12.00 0.35
N LYS A 331 -37.16 -11.06 1.01
CA LYS A 331 -37.74 -9.89 0.36
C LYS A 331 -36.67 -8.98 -0.25
N GLU A 332 -35.59 -8.76 0.48
CA GLU A 332 -34.47 -7.95 0.01
C GLU A 332 -33.72 -8.65 -1.14
N ALA A 333 -33.52 -9.97 -1.03
CA ALA A 333 -32.97 -10.77 -2.12
C ALA A 333 -33.83 -10.67 -3.41
N ALA A 334 -35.17 -10.73 -3.27
CA ALA A 334 -36.08 -10.57 -4.40
C ALA A 334 -36.02 -9.15 -4.99
N HIS A 335 -35.99 -8.11 -4.15
CA HIS A 335 -35.81 -6.74 -4.60
C HIS A 335 -34.48 -6.55 -5.33
N MET A 336 -33.41 -7.18 -4.85
CA MET A 336 -32.08 -7.13 -5.47
C MET A 336 -32.10 -7.70 -6.89
N LEU A 337 -32.71 -8.86 -7.08
CA LEU A 337 -32.89 -9.47 -8.40
C LEU A 337 -33.74 -8.58 -9.33
N HIS A 338 -34.79 -7.95 -8.79
CA HIS A 338 -35.63 -7.03 -9.55
C HIS A 338 -34.87 -5.76 -9.98
N ALA A 339 -34.06 -5.18 -9.08
CA ALA A 339 -33.23 -4.03 -9.38
C ALA A 339 -32.17 -4.35 -10.45
N MET A 340 -31.51 -5.51 -10.33
CA MET A 340 -30.57 -5.98 -11.36
C MET A 340 -31.25 -6.15 -12.71
N LYS A 341 -32.42 -6.80 -12.75
CA LYS A 341 -33.20 -6.98 -13.98
C LYS A 341 -33.54 -5.63 -14.61
N THR A 342 -34.02 -4.67 -13.82
CA THR A 342 -34.38 -3.33 -14.29
C THR A 342 -33.17 -2.61 -14.90
N LEU A 343 -32.00 -2.72 -14.27
CA LEU A 343 -30.76 -2.15 -14.83
C LEU A 343 -30.37 -2.80 -16.16
N ILE A 344 -30.55 -4.12 -16.30
CA ILE A 344 -30.29 -4.82 -17.57
C ILE A 344 -31.29 -4.42 -18.65
N ASP A 345 -32.59 -4.43 -18.34
CA ASP A 345 -33.68 -4.21 -19.28
C ASP A 345 -33.77 -2.75 -19.79
N CYS A 346 -33.44 -1.76 -18.95
CA CYS A 346 -33.53 -0.34 -19.31
C CYS A 346 -32.39 0.18 -20.21
N ASN A 347 -31.66 -0.69 -20.94
CA ASN A 347 -30.47 -0.34 -21.73
C ASN A 347 -29.37 0.38 -20.92
N PHE A 348 -29.37 0.30 -19.59
CA PHE A 348 -28.21 0.73 -18.81
C PHE A 348 -27.05 -0.26 -18.92
N TRP A 349 -27.21 -1.41 -19.59
CA TRP A 349 -26.14 -2.42 -19.72
C TRP A 349 -26.01 -3.06 -21.12
N THR A 350 -26.83 -2.66 -22.09
CA THR A 350 -26.78 -3.11 -23.49
C THR A 350 -26.39 -1.93 -24.40
N ASN A 351 -25.35 -2.18 -25.23
CA ASN A 351 -24.43 -1.27 -25.93
C ASN A 351 -23.28 -0.80 -25.05
#